data_AF-A0A2V8WUD1-F1
#
_entry.id   AF-A0A2V8WUD1-F1
#
_cell.length_a   1.000
_cell.length_b   1.000
_cell.length_c   1.000
_cell.angle_alpha   90.00
_cell.angle_beta   90.00
_cell.angle_gamma   90.00
#
_symmetry.space_group_name_H-M   'P 1'
#
loop_
_entity.id
_entity.type
_entity.pdbx_description
1 polymer ?
#
loop_
_entity_poly.entity_id
_entity_poly.type
_entity_poly.pdbx_seq_one_letter_code
_entity_poly.pdbx_strand_id
1 'polypeptide(L)'
;KKTAYHAAREVVVPAPVKDGLVVPSVLPFLSAENADPGLADLMPFTVGGVKFTPTPNGNPTMGPGTNLQVVYQIWAPPRDPRENVGKKLEVEYGFGRPAASGSATKLKDELGMDQFDAGGSLVTGKKLSLEQQSSGNYVLTVSVNNPETKQGGFGTMSFRILDGPFLPEAWDVLEPGIARDAEKGVLDQQRGLCYWALGQLEEARLWFRRALQLDHSNDAARARLVDAYFSKKDYAAVVSLYSDAGVTEGTDSGTLLRIATSLEKRGSTPQAISVIENALPSRPEEGPLYLALAQYYIEVGNARKAAELTQKGKSFLATDSMKH
;
A
#
# COMPACT_ATOMS: atom_id res chain seq x y z
N LYS A 1 2.33 -26.09 16.80
CA LYS A 1 1.69 -24.82 17.26
C LYS A 1 2.38 -23.67 16.55
N LYS A 2 1.71 -22.98 15.62
CA LYS A 2 2.24 -21.73 15.03
C LYS A 2 1.84 -20.60 15.99
N THR A 3 2.78 -20.16 16.81
CA THR A 3 2.62 -18.96 17.65
C THR A 3 2.89 -17.75 16.76
N ALA A 4 1.87 -16.96 16.46
CA ALA A 4 2.04 -15.65 15.84
C ALA A 4 2.18 -14.61 16.96
N TYR A 5 3.17 -13.73 16.86
CA TYR A 5 3.37 -12.61 17.77
C TYR A 5 2.98 -11.32 17.04
N HIS A 6 2.17 -10.48 17.68
CA HIS A 6 1.90 -9.14 17.16
C HIS A 6 3.16 -8.29 17.31
N ALA A 7 3.68 -7.78 16.19
CA ALA A 7 4.74 -6.78 16.18
C ALA A 7 4.14 -5.44 15.74
N ALA A 8 4.17 -4.45 16.62
CA ALA A 8 3.89 -3.06 16.24
C ALA A 8 5.21 -2.42 15.80
N ARG A 9 5.21 -1.79 14.62
CA ARG A 9 6.33 -0.98 14.13
C ARG A 9 5.79 0.41 13.80
N GLU A 10 6.45 1.43 14.32
CA GLU A 10 6.18 2.80 13.93
C GLU A 10 6.86 3.06 12.58
N VAL A 11 6.08 3.43 11.57
CA VAL A 11 6.58 3.78 10.24
C VAL A 11 6.29 5.26 10.05
N VAL A 12 7.35 6.06 9.97
CA VAL A 12 7.24 7.48 9.65
C VAL A 12 7.27 7.63 8.14
N VAL A 13 6.17 8.10 7.56
CA VAL A 13 6.15 8.54 6.15
C VAL A 13 6.59 10.01 6.14
N PRO A 14 7.81 10.33 5.65
CA PRO A 14 8.28 11.70 5.64
C PRO A 14 7.42 12.56 4.69
N ALA A 15 7.19 13.81 5.05
CA ALA A 15 6.55 14.77 4.15
C ALA A 15 7.42 14.98 2.89
N PRO A 16 6.82 15.35 1.74
CA PRO A 16 7.57 15.69 0.54
C PRO A 16 8.66 16.72 0.84
N VAL A 17 9.84 16.53 0.25
CA VAL A 17 10.99 17.42 0.40
C VAL A 17 10.60 18.80 -0.11
N LYS A 18 10.63 19.81 0.77
CA LYS A 18 10.27 21.19 0.41
C LYS A 18 11.42 21.93 -0.27
N ASP A 19 12.66 21.65 0.15
CA ASP A 19 13.89 22.26 -0.35
C ASP A 19 15.06 21.27 -0.27
N GLY A 20 16.06 21.43 -1.14
CA GLY A 20 17.29 20.64 -1.11
C GLY A 20 17.20 19.25 -1.72
N LEU A 21 18.25 18.46 -1.52
CA LEU A 21 18.32 17.06 -1.91
C LEU A 21 18.39 16.18 -0.65
N VAL A 22 17.66 15.07 -0.66
CA VAL A 22 17.70 14.08 0.42
C VAL A 22 18.07 12.72 -0.15
N VAL A 23 19.04 12.06 0.49
CA VAL A 23 19.45 10.69 0.18
C VAL A 23 19.28 9.86 1.46
N PRO A 24 18.11 9.27 1.72
CA PRO A 24 17.75 8.78 3.05
C PRO A 24 18.55 7.54 3.47
N SER A 25 18.85 6.63 2.54
CA SER A 25 19.62 5.41 2.82
C SER A 25 20.26 4.84 1.56
N VAL A 26 21.40 4.18 1.74
CA VAL A 26 22.07 3.39 0.70
C VAL A 26 21.85 1.92 1.01
N LEU A 27 21.24 1.21 0.06
CA LEU A 27 20.83 -0.18 0.25
C LEU A 27 21.68 -1.11 -0.61
N PRO A 28 22.34 -2.13 -0.03
CA PRO A 28 23.03 -3.15 -0.79
C PRO A 28 22.05 -4.17 -1.40
N PHE A 29 22.43 -4.70 -2.56
CA PHE A 29 21.72 -5.81 -3.20
C PHE A 29 22.70 -6.83 -3.81
N LEU A 30 22.24 -8.06 -4.02
CA LEU A 30 23.04 -9.15 -4.58
C LEU A 30 22.94 -9.23 -6.09
N SER A 31 21.72 -9.11 -6.60
CA SER A 31 21.39 -9.14 -8.02
C SER A 31 20.27 -8.16 -8.31
N ALA A 32 20.20 -7.75 -9.57
CA ALA A 32 19.11 -6.96 -10.10
C ALA A 32 18.67 -7.56 -11.43
N GLU A 33 17.36 -7.62 -11.65
CA GLU A 33 16.73 -8.11 -12.86
C GLU A 33 15.63 -7.14 -13.30
N ASN A 34 15.32 -7.14 -14.60
CA ASN A 34 14.17 -6.38 -15.07
C ASN A 34 12.90 -7.01 -14.49
N ALA A 35 12.08 -6.17 -13.85
CA ALA A 35 10.77 -6.58 -13.37
C ALA A 35 9.85 -6.89 -14.56
N ASP A 36 8.94 -7.86 -14.38
CA ASP A 36 7.78 -7.99 -15.24
C ASP A 36 7.00 -6.66 -15.22
N PRO A 37 6.86 -5.95 -16.36
CA PRO A 37 6.17 -4.67 -16.41
C PRO A 37 4.74 -4.72 -15.88
N GLY A 38 4.05 -5.87 -15.98
CA GLY A 38 2.69 -6.04 -15.47
C GLY A 38 2.61 -6.18 -13.95
N LEU A 39 3.72 -6.52 -13.29
CA LEU A 39 3.81 -6.73 -11.85
C LEU A 39 4.81 -5.81 -11.16
N ALA A 40 5.47 -4.91 -11.89
CA ALA A 40 6.58 -4.11 -11.38
C ALA A 40 6.18 -3.27 -10.16
N ASP A 41 4.97 -2.70 -10.16
CA ASP A 41 4.45 -1.89 -9.04
C ASP A 41 4.03 -2.74 -7.81
N LEU A 42 3.98 -4.06 -7.98
CA LEU A 42 3.47 -5.00 -7.00
C LEU A 42 4.60 -5.82 -6.37
N MET A 43 5.66 -6.08 -7.12
CA MET A 43 6.75 -6.91 -6.65
C MET A 43 7.56 -6.20 -5.55
N PRO A 44 7.86 -6.90 -4.44
CA PRO A 44 8.73 -6.34 -3.41
C PRO A 44 10.11 -6.07 -4.01
N PHE A 45 10.80 -5.08 -3.43
CA PHE A 45 12.12 -4.63 -3.86
C PHE A 45 12.20 -4.25 -5.34
N THR A 46 11.08 -3.79 -5.93
CA THR A 46 11.03 -3.32 -7.30
C THR A 46 10.87 -1.81 -7.33
N VAL A 47 11.77 -1.14 -8.05
CA VAL A 47 11.72 0.31 -8.23
C VAL A 47 12.18 0.65 -9.64
N GLY A 48 11.44 1.52 -10.34
CA GLY A 48 11.79 1.94 -11.70
C GLY A 48 11.87 0.80 -12.70
N GLY A 49 11.06 -0.26 -12.52
CA GLY A 49 11.07 -1.44 -13.39
C GLY A 49 12.24 -2.40 -13.16
N VAL A 50 13.02 -2.21 -12.11
CA VAL A 50 14.12 -3.11 -11.73
C VAL A 50 13.80 -3.76 -10.38
N LYS A 51 13.81 -5.09 -10.34
CA LYS A 51 13.69 -5.88 -9.11
C LYS A 51 15.07 -6.16 -8.56
N PHE A 52 15.29 -5.82 -7.30
CA PHE A 52 16.53 -6.04 -6.58
C PHE A 52 16.39 -7.23 -5.63
N THR A 53 17.43 -8.04 -5.50
CA THR A 53 17.52 -9.07 -4.45
C THR A 53 18.28 -8.47 -3.26
N PRO A 54 17.60 -8.06 -2.18
CA PRO A 54 18.26 -7.41 -1.05
C PRO A 54 19.17 -8.37 -0.29
N THR A 55 20.14 -7.82 0.43
CA THR A 55 20.88 -8.59 1.43
C THR A 55 20.08 -8.65 2.74
N PRO A 56 20.05 -9.80 3.46
CA PRO A 56 19.27 -9.95 4.68
C PRO A 56 19.68 -9.01 5.83
N ASN A 57 20.92 -8.53 5.83
CA ASN A 57 21.45 -7.62 6.85
C ASN A 57 21.77 -6.25 6.24
N GLY A 58 21.45 -5.16 6.95
CA GLY A 58 21.78 -3.79 6.53
C GLY A 58 23.29 -3.50 6.41
N ASN A 59 24.13 -4.37 6.98
CA ASN A 59 25.59 -4.33 6.86
C ASN A 59 26.06 -5.60 6.14
N PRO A 60 26.24 -5.59 4.81
CA PRO A 60 26.57 -6.78 4.06
C PRO A 60 28.01 -7.20 4.35
N THR A 61 28.22 -8.52 4.34
CA THR A 61 29.54 -9.14 4.40
C THR A 61 29.90 -9.64 3.00
N MET A 62 31.16 -9.47 2.62
CA MET A 62 31.65 -9.77 1.28
C MET A 62 32.97 -10.52 1.35
N GLY A 63 33.22 -11.35 0.34
CA GLY A 63 34.52 -11.98 0.13
C GLY A 63 35.51 -11.02 -0.54
N PRO A 64 36.81 -11.35 -0.51
CA PRO A 64 37.83 -10.56 -1.19
C PRO A 64 37.61 -10.58 -2.71
N GLY A 65 37.92 -9.47 -3.39
CA GLY A 65 37.80 -9.38 -4.85
C GLY A 65 36.36 -9.31 -5.39
N THR A 66 35.35 -9.18 -4.53
CA THR A 66 33.94 -9.07 -4.95
C THR A 66 33.55 -7.62 -5.25
N ASN A 67 32.34 -7.42 -5.78
CA ASN A 67 31.78 -6.09 -6.00
C ASN A 67 30.71 -5.81 -4.96
N LEU A 68 30.68 -4.58 -4.45
CA LEU A 68 29.55 -4.05 -3.70
C LEU A 68 28.57 -3.39 -4.66
N GLN A 69 27.34 -3.88 -4.71
CA GLN A 69 26.26 -3.28 -5.48
C GLN A 69 25.31 -2.55 -4.53
N VAL A 70 25.02 -1.29 -4.85
CA VAL A 70 24.13 -0.45 -4.04
C VAL A 70 23.09 0.24 -4.88
N VAL A 71 21.90 0.42 -4.31
CA VAL A 71 20.80 1.22 -4.82
C VAL A 71 20.44 2.27 -3.77
N TYR A 72 20.07 3.46 -4.22
CA TYR A 72 19.61 4.54 -3.36
C TYR A 72 18.65 5.45 -4.12
N GLN A 73 17.80 6.14 -3.37
CA GLN A 73 16.84 7.09 -3.91
C GLN A 73 17.28 8.51 -3.55
N ILE A 74 17.17 9.40 -4.51
CA ILE A 74 17.39 10.84 -4.34
C ILE A 74 16.01 11.49 -4.38
N TRP A 75 15.71 12.28 -3.35
CA TRP A 75 14.49 13.09 -3.27
C TRP A 75 14.83 14.56 -3.45
N ALA A 76 14.04 15.24 -4.28
CA ALA A 76 14.09 16.67 -4.55
C ALA A 76 12.65 17.24 -4.52
N PRO A 77 12.48 18.57 -4.47
CA PRO A 77 11.15 19.17 -4.59
C PRO A 77 10.44 18.74 -5.89
N PRO A 78 9.15 18.36 -5.83
CA PRO A 78 8.37 17.98 -7.02
C PRO A 78 8.35 19.10 -8.07
N ARG A 79 8.73 18.78 -9.31
CA ARG A 79 8.74 19.69 -10.47
C ARG A 79 8.56 18.91 -11.77
N ASP A 80 8.26 19.61 -12.86
CA ASP A 80 8.19 19.00 -14.19
C ASP A 80 9.59 18.53 -14.64
N PRO A 81 9.80 17.23 -14.90
CA PRO A 81 11.10 16.71 -15.31
C PRO A 81 11.67 17.35 -16.58
N ARG A 82 10.79 17.90 -17.45
CA ARG A 82 11.21 18.59 -18.67
C ARG A 82 12.00 19.87 -18.40
N GLU A 83 11.83 20.48 -17.23
CA GLU A 83 12.62 21.64 -16.80
C GLU A 83 14.05 21.28 -16.38
N ASN A 84 14.35 19.98 -16.25
CA ASN A 84 15.64 19.47 -15.85
C ASN A 84 16.49 18.95 -17.02
N VAL A 85 16.01 19.05 -18.25
CA VAL A 85 16.75 18.60 -19.45
C VAL A 85 18.11 19.29 -19.52
N GLY A 86 19.17 18.49 -19.58
CA GLY A 86 20.55 18.95 -19.66
C GLY A 86 21.19 19.33 -18.31
N LYS A 87 20.42 19.39 -17.21
CA LYS A 87 20.95 19.62 -15.86
C LYS A 87 21.46 18.33 -15.26
N LYS A 88 22.47 18.43 -14.40
CA LYS A 88 23.15 17.28 -13.81
C LYS A 88 23.36 17.42 -12.30
N LEU A 89 23.40 16.28 -11.62
CA LEU A 89 23.88 16.13 -10.25
C LEU A 89 25.28 15.51 -10.28
N GLU A 90 26.12 15.95 -9.36
CA GLU A 90 27.42 15.32 -9.08
C GLU A 90 27.24 14.31 -7.95
N VAL A 91 27.76 13.09 -8.14
CA VAL A 91 27.73 12.03 -7.13
C VAL A 91 29.15 11.65 -6.76
N GLU A 92 29.44 11.60 -5.46
CA GLU A 92 30.69 11.06 -4.91
C GLU A 92 30.41 9.83 -4.06
N TYR A 93 31.05 8.71 -4.41
CA TYR A 93 31.09 7.49 -3.62
C TYR A 93 32.41 7.45 -2.87
N GLY A 94 32.36 7.73 -1.56
CA GLY A 94 33.52 7.65 -0.67
C GLY A 94 33.42 6.43 0.22
N PHE A 95 34.40 5.52 0.19
CA PHE A 95 34.42 4.39 1.13
C PHE A 95 35.82 4.10 1.65
N GLY A 96 35.90 3.71 2.92
CA GLY A 96 37.17 3.42 3.59
C GLY A 96 36.95 2.83 4.96
N ARG A 97 38.04 2.45 5.62
CA ARG A 97 38.04 1.91 6.99
C ARG A 97 38.16 3.08 7.97
N PRO A 98 37.15 3.33 8.84
CA PRO A 98 37.17 4.48 9.75
C PRO A 98 38.40 4.54 10.66
N ALA A 99 38.96 3.38 11.02
CA ALA A 99 40.14 3.28 11.88
C ALA A 99 41.49 3.23 11.13
N ALA A 100 41.51 3.26 9.79
CA ALA A 100 42.73 3.17 9.01
C ALA A 100 42.92 4.41 8.13
N SER A 101 43.85 5.28 8.52
CA SER A 101 44.23 6.45 7.74
C SER A 101 44.74 6.05 6.35
N GLY A 102 44.32 6.79 5.31
CA GLY A 102 44.71 6.53 3.93
C GLY A 102 43.96 5.37 3.24
N SER A 103 43.02 4.71 3.91
CA SER A 103 42.19 3.64 3.30
C SER A 103 41.01 4.15 2.48
N ALA A 104 40.83 5.48 2.40
CA ALA A 104 39.69 6.09 1.72
C ALA A 104 39.86 6.02 0.20
N THR A 105 38.87 5.42 -0.44
CA THR A 105 38.68 5.40 -1.89
C THR A 105 37.55 6.36 -2.24
N LYS A 106 37.71 7.13 -3.33
CA LYS A 106 36.69 8.03 -3.84
C LYS A 106 36.46 7.77 -5.33
N LEU A 107 35.19 7.72 -5.72
CA LEU A 107 34.75 7.63 -7.10
C LEU A 107 33.73 8.75 -7.36
N LYS A 108 33.83 9.41 -8.51
CA LYS A 108 32.88 10.43 -8.94
C LYS A 108 32.04 9.94 -10.11
N ASP A 109 30.81 10.42 -10.17
CA ASP A 109 29.84 10.12 -11.22
C ASP A 109 28.90 11.31 -11.44
N GLU A 110 28.14 11.28 -12.54
CA GLU A 110 27.16 12.30 -12.88
C GLU A 110 25.80 11.67 -13.17
N LEU A 111 24.72 12.31 -12.71
CA LEU A 111 23.35 11.89 -12.98
C LEU A 111 22.58 13.01 -13.68
N GLY A 112 21.82 12.68 -14.73
CA GLY A 112 20.93 13.63 -15.38
C GLY A 112 19.70 13.90 -14.51
N MET A 113 19.36 15.18 -14.30
CA MET A 113 18.19 15.55 -13.51
C MET A 113 16.85 15.34 -14.26
N ASP A 114 16.91 15.09 -15.56
CA ASP A 114 15.77 14.72 -16.41
C ASP A 114 15.23 13.31 -16.09
N GLN A 115 15.99 12.52 -15.33
CA GLN A 115 15.59 11.17 -14.89
C GLN A 115 14.66 11.18 -13.66
N PHE A 116 14.46 12.34 -13.02
CA PHE A 116 13.53 12.46 -11.91
C PHE A 116 12.08 12.25 -12.38
N ASP A 117 11.27 11.59 -11.57
CA ASP A 117 9.83 11.59 -11.74
C ASP A 117 9.20 12.94 -11.33
N ALA A 118 7.94 13.17 -11.73
CA ALA A 118 7.22 14.40 -11.39
C ALA A 118 7.00 14.60 -9.88
N GLY A 119 7.14 13.54 -9.08
CA GLY A 119 7.12 13.58 -7.62
C GLY A 119 8.45 13.98 -6.99
N GLY A 120 9.49 14.21 -7.79
CA GLY A 120 10.81 14.60 -7.32
C GLY A 120 11.64 13.42 -6.82
N SER A 121 11.38 12.19 -7.28
CA SER A 121 12.16 11.01 -6.94
C SER A 121 13.02 10.53 -8.11
N LEU A 122 14.26 10.14 -7.82
CA LEU A 122 15.19 9.49 -8.75
C LEU A 122 15.82 8.27 -8.05
N VAL A 123 15.70 7.09 -8.65
CA VAL A 123 16.31 5.87 -8.12
C VAL A 123 17.47 5.48 -8.99
N THR A 124 18.61 5.22 -8.37
CA THR A 124 19.86 4.94 -9.07
C THR A 124 20.74 4.02 -8.22
N GLY A 125 21.82 3.54 -8.81
CA GLY A 125 22.72 2.62 -8.13
C GLY A 125 24.11 2.57 -8.76
N LYS A 126 25.02 1.90 -8.07
CA LYS A 126 26.39 1.70 -8.56
C LYS A 126 26.91 0.34 -8.14
N LYS A 127 27.68 -0.25 -9.06
CA LYS A 127 28.56 -1.39 -8.77
C LYS A 127 29.96 -0.85 -8.47
N LEU A 128 30.40 -1.04 -7.24
CA LEU A 128 31.70 -0.62 -6.72
C LEU A 128 32.63 -1.83 -6.66
N SER A 129 33.77 -1.77 -7.37
CA SER A 129 34.79 -2.81 -7.28
C SER A 129 35.55 -2.72 -5.96
N LEU A 130 35.72 -3.86 -5.29
CA LEU A 130 36.49 -3.97 -4.04
C LEU A 130 37.80 -4.75 -4.22
N GLU A 131 38.25 -4.97 -5.46
CA GLU A 131 39.45 -5.76 -5.76
C GLU A 131 40.72 -5.26 -5.05
N GLN A 132 40.84 -3.95 -4.87
CA GLN A 132 41.99 -3.31 -4.24
C GLN A 132 41.84 -3.15 -2.71
N GLN A 133 40.73 -3.61 -2.15
CA GLN A 133 40.41 -3.43 -0.73
C GLN A 133 40.80 -4.66 0.06
N SER A 134 41.52 -4.45 1.17
CA SER A 134 41.83 -5.54 2.10
C SER A 134 40.66 -5.79 3.06
N SER A 135 40.70 -6.89 3.80
CA SER A 135 39.70 -7.18 4.83
C SER A 135 39.56 -6.08 5.88
N GLY A 136 38.36 -5.99 6.46
CA GLY A 136 38.03 -5.01 7.49
C GLY A 136 36.58 -4.51 7.44
N ASN A 137 36.27 -3.58 8.34
CA ASN A 137 34.98 -2.88 8.38
C ASN A 137 35.10 -1.54 7.66
N TYR A 138 34.20 -1.30 6.72
CA TYR A 138 34.17 -0.12 5.87
C TYR A 138 32.88 0.66 6.10
N VAL A 139 32.95 1.96 5.84
CA VAL A 139 31.78 2.85 5.71
C VAL A 139 31.77 3.39 4.30
N LEU A 140 30.64 3.25 3.61
CA LEU A 140 30.35 3.90 2.34
C LEU A 140 29.49 5.14 2.60
N THR A 141 29.90 6.27 2.03
CA THR A 141 29.13 7.51 1.94
C THR A 141 28.85 7.80 0.47
N VAL A 142 27.57 7.97 0.14
CA VAL A 142 27.11 8.45 -1.16
C VAL A 142 26.67 9.89 -0.97
N SER A 143 27.43 10.83 -1.54
CA SER A 143 27.12 12.25 -1.50
C SER A 143 26.61 12.71 -2.85
N VAL A 144 25.51 13.45 -2.86
CA VAL A 144 24.88 13.98 -4.07
C VAL A 144 24.81 15.49 -3.94
N ASN A 145 25.38 16.20 -4.91
CA ASN A 145 25.41 17.66 -4.94
C ASN A 145 24.75 18.17 -6.21
N ASN A 146 23.92 19.20 -6.07
CA ASN A 146 23.45 20.01 -7.18
C ASN A 146 24.40 21.20 -7.37
N PRO A 147 25.18 21.25 -8.45
CA PRO A 147 26.15 22.33 -8.67
C PRO A 147 25.49 23.70 -8.90
N GLU A 148 24.26 23.75 -9.42
CA GLU A 148 23.52 25.00 -9.66
C GLU A 148 23.02 25.63 -8.36
N THR A 149 22.41 24.82 -7.49
CA THR A 149 21.83 25.31 -6.23
C THR A 149 22.82 25.30 -5.07
N LYS A 150 23.95 24.59 -5.22
CA LYS A 150 24.93 24.30 -4.16
C LYS A 150 24.32 23.57 -2.96
N GLN A 151 23.18 22.91 -3.15
CA GLN A 151 22.55 22.06 -2.15
C GLN A 151 22.92 20.61 -2.42
N GLY A 152 23.01 19.82 -1.35
CA GLY A 152 23.33 18.41 -1.45
C GLY A 152 22.71 17.60 -0.32
N GLY A 153 22.74 16.29 -0.51
CA GLY A 153 22.33 15.30 0.48
C GLY A 153 23.31 14.14 0.46
N PHE A 154 23.32 13.34 1.52
CA PHE A 154 24.15 12.15 1.56
C PHE A 154 23.46 11.02 2.30
N GLY A 155 23.79 9.80 1.90
CA GLY A 155 23.41 8.58 2.59
C GLY A 155 24.65 7.77 2.94
N THR A 156 24.58 6.98 4.01
CA THR A 156 25.69 6.14 4.45
C THR A 156 25.25 4.71 4.71
N MET A 157 26.16 3.76 4.53
CA MET A 157 26.01 2.38 5.00
C MET A 157 27.35 1.80 5.46
N SER A 158 27.32 0.78 6.30
CA SER A 158 28.53 0.03 6.68
C SER A 158 28.57 -1.31 5.96
N PHE A 159 29.76 -1.83 5.70
CA PHE A 159 29.94 -3.19 5.15
C PHE A 159 31.25 -3.82 5.65
N ARG A 160 31.40 -5.13 5.46
CA ARG A 160 32.59 -5.87 5.88
C ARG A 160 33.17 -6.68 4.72
N ILE A 161 34.49 -6.68 4.61
CA ILE A 161 35.24 -7.57 3.71
C ILE A 161 35.98 -8.60 4.58
N LEU A 162 35.82 -9.89 4.27
CA LEU A 162 36.53 -10.99 4.92
C LEU A 162 37.79 -11.39 4.13
N ASP A 163 38.69 -12.13 4.78
CA ASP A 163 39.89 -12.70 4.14
C ASP A 163 39.60 -13.99 3.33
N GLY A 164 38.40 -14.58 3.49
CA GLY A 164 38.00 -15.83 2.85
C GLY A 164 36.78 -15.67 1.92
N PRO A 165 36.52 -16.65 1.05
CA PRO A 165 35.34 -16.64 0.19
C PRO A 165 34.07 -16.59 1.04
N PHE A 166 33.15 -15.71 0.65
CA PHE A 166 31.85 -15.56 1.28
C PHE A 166 30.78 -15.59 0.20
N LEU A 167 29.80 -16.48 0.37
CA LEU A 167 28.59 -16.50 -0.45
C LEU A 167 27.49 -15.82 0.36
N PRO A 168 27.05 -14.62 -0.02
CA PRO A 168 25.95 -13.98 0.67
C PRO A 168 24.67 -14.80 0.47
N GLU A 169 23.94 -15.01 1.56
CA GLU A 169 22.59 -15.58 1.49
C GLU A 169 21.65 -14.55 0.86
N ALA A 170 20.99 -14.94 -0.23
CA ALA A 170 19.95 -14.15 -0.83
C ALA A 170 18.69 -14.25 0.02
N TRP A 171 18.11 -13.09 0.35
CA TRP A 171 16.78 -13.03 0.90
C TRP A 171 15.86 -12.45 -0.16
N ASP A 172 14.97 -13.28 -0.70
CA ASP A 172 13.90 -12.84 -1.58
C ASP A 172 12.58 -13.39 -1.03
N VAL A 173 11.53 -12.59 -1.13
CA VAL A 173 10.17 -13.00 -0.80
C VAL A 173 9.36 -12.79 -2.05
N LEU A 174 9.04 -13.89 -2.72
CA LEU A 174 8.01 -13.89 -3.74
C LEU A 174 6.71 -14.39 -3.12
N GLU A 175 5.68 -13.56 -3.11
CA GLU A 175 4.32 -14.01 -2.82
C GLU A 175 3.66 -14.37 -4.14
N PRO A 176 3.49 -15.67 -4.48
CA PRO A 176 2.91 -16.06 -5.77
C PRO A 176 1.46 -15.57 -5.94
N GLY A 177 0.78 -15.29 -4.82
CA GLY A 177 -0.58 -14.78 -4.79
C GLY A 177 -0.70 -13.30 -5.16
N ILE A 178 0.39 -12.53 -5.18
CA ILE A 178 0.31 -11.06 -5.29
C ILE A 178 -0.32 -10.60 -6.61
N ALA A 179 -0.04 -11.31 -7.71
CA ALA A 179 -0.66 -11.05 -9.01
C ALA A 179 -2.17 -11.28 -8.96
N ARG A 180 -2.60 -12.40 -8.35
CA ARG A 180 -4.02 -12.73 -8.17
C ARG A 180 -4.72 -11.72 -7.27
N ASP A 181 -4.06 -11.27 -6.22
CA ASP A 181 -4.60 -10.28 -5.28
C ASP A 181 -4.75 -8.91 -5.94
N ALA A 182 -3.80 -8.54 -6.80
CA ALA A 182 -3.91 -7.33 -7.62
C ALA A 182 -5.05 -7.42 -8.64
N GLU A 183 -5.16 -8.54 -9.36
CA GLU A 183 -6.26 -8.80 -10.30
C GLU A 183 -7.64 -8.73 -9.63
N LYS A 184 -7.73 -9.17 -8.37
CA LYS A 184 -8.95 -9.12 -7.56
C LYS A 184 -9.17 -7.80 -6.81
N GLY A 185 -8.32 -6.80 -7.03
CA GLY A 185 -8.42 -5.51 -6.34
C GLY A 185 -8.20 -5.58 -4.82
N VAL A 186 -7.62 -6.66 -4.29
CA VAL A 186 -7.31 -6.80 -2.85
C VAL A 186 -6.29 -5.73 -2.43
N LEU A 187 -5.30 -5.46 -3.28
CA LEU A 187 -4.29 -4.44 -2.99
C LEU A 187 -4.88 -3.01 -3.03
N ASP A 188 -5.79 -2.75 -3.96
CA ASP A 188 -6.54 -1.48 -4.02
C ASP A 188 -7.46 -1.32 -2.78
N GLN A 189 -8.09 -2.40 -2.32
CA GLN A 189 -8.87 -2.40 -1.08
C GLN A 189 -7.98 -2.09 0.13
N GLN A 190 -6.81 -2.72 0.24
CA GLN A 190 -5.86 -2.46 1.33
C GLN A 190 -5.37 -1.00 1.29
N ARG A 191 -5.08 -0.46 0.11
CA ARG A 191 -4.71 0.96 -0.05
C ARG A 191 -5.84 1.88 0.40
N GLY A 192 -7.08 1.56 0.05
CA GLY A 192 -8.26 2.27 0.54
C GLY A 192 -8.37 2.25 2.07
N LEU A 193 -8.10 1.11 2.71
CA LEU A 193 -8.08 0.99 4.17
C LEU A 193 -6.99 1.86 4.81
N CYS A 194 -5.80 1.95 4.20
CA CYS A 194 -4.73 2.82 4.68
C CYS A 194 -5.15 4.28 4.64
N TYR A 195 -5.66 4.78 3.50
CA TYR A 195 -6.16 6.15 3.40
C TYR A 195 -7.31 6.43 4.37
N TRP A 196 -8.20 5.46 4.55
CA TRP A 196 -9.29 5.55 5.52
C TRP A 196 -8.78 5.73 6.95
N ALA A 197 -7.80 4.92 7.36
CA ALA A 197 -7.17 5.01 8.68
C ALA A 197 -6.44 6.34 8.90
N LEU A 198 -5.91 6.95 7.83
CA LEU A 198 -5.29 8.28 7.84
C LEU A 198 -6.32 9.43 7.83
N GLY A 199 -7.62 9.14 7.78
CA GLY A 199 -8.68 10.15 7.67
C GLY A 199 -8.81 10.80 6.29
N GLN A 200 -8.06 10.30 5.30
CA GLN A 200 -8.09 10.75 3.90
C GLN A 200 -9.23 10.06 3.16
N LEU A 201 -10.47 10.41 3.53
CA LEU A 201 -11.68 9.71 3.11
C LEU A 201 -11.94 9.80 1.59
N GLU A 202 -11.55 10.90 0.95
CA GLU A 202 -11.76 11.11 -0.48
C GLU A 202 -10.89 10.16 -1.32
N GLU A 203 -9.61 10.04 -0.96
CA GLU A 203 -8.66 9.12 -1.53
C GLU A 203 -9.06 7.68 -1.25
N ALA A 204 -9.47 7.36 -0.02
CA ALA A 204 -9.96 6.04 0.35
C ALA A 204 -11.10 5.57 -0.56
N ARG A 205 -12.09 6.45 -0.84
CA ARG A 205 -13.21 6.13 -1.75
C ARG A 205 -12.75 5.82 -3.16
N LEU A 206 -11.76 6.54 -3.70
CA LEU A 206 -11.24 6.27 -5.04
C LEU A 206 -10.65 4.85 -5.12
N TRP A 207 -9.86 4.45 -4.12
CA TRP A 207 -9.24 3.12 -4.07
C TRP A 207 -10.25 2.00 -3.82
N PHE A 208 -11.23 2.20 -2.94
CA PHE A 208 -12.31 1.21 -2.78
C PHE A 208 -13.15 1.04 -4.04
N ARG A 209 -13.40 2.13 -4.80
CA ARG A 209 -14.11 2.03 -6.09
C ARG A 209 -13.30 1.23 -7.09
N ARG A 210 -11.99 1.48 -7.19
CA ARG A 210 -11.10 0.71 -8.07
C ARG A 210 -11.08 -0.78 -7.68
N ALA A 211 -10.98 -1.08 -6.39
CA ALA A 211 -11.04 -2.45 -5.90
C ALA A 211 -12.33 -3.17 -6.32
N LEU A 212 -13.47 -2.51 -6.17
CA LEU A 212 -14.77 -3.07 -6.53
C LEU A 212 -14.97 -3.16 -8.06
N GLN A 213 -14.34 -2.31 -8.86
CA GLN A 213 -14.33 -2.43 -10.33
C GLN A 213 -13.55 -3.66 -10.82
N LEU A 214 -12.49 -4.04 -10.09
CA LEU A 214 -11.70 -5.23 -10.40
C LEU A 214 -12.41 -6.52 -9.96
N ASP A 215 -13.04 -6.49 -8.79
CA ASP A 215 -13.82 -7.61 -8.28
C ASP A 215 -15.09 -7.12 -7.58
N HIS A 216 -16.23 -7.29 -8.25
CA HIS A 216 -17.55 -6.96 -7.70
C HIS A 216 -17.88 -7.79 -6.45
N SER A 217 -17.16 -8.89 -6.18
CA SER A 217 -17.33 -9.68 -4.95
C SER A 217 -16.57 -9.13 -3.74
N ASN A 218 -15.84 -8.02 -3.87
CA ASN A 218 -15.11 -7.40 -2.76
C ASN A 218 -16.04 -6.70 -1.76
N ASP A 219 -16.63 -7.48 -0.84
CA ASP A 219 -17.56 -7.01 0.19
C ASP A 219 -16.97 -5.96 1.12
N ALA A 220 -15.68 -6.05 1.42
CA ALA A 220 -15.00 -5.08 2.27
C ALA A 220 -14.95 -3.70 1.59
N ALA A 221 -14.61 -3.63 0.30
CA ALA A 221 -14.63 -2.39 -0.46
C ALA A 221 -16.06 -1.84 -0.62
N ARG A 222 -17.05 -2.72 -0.91
CA ARG A 222 -18.47 -2.35 -0.99
C ARG A 222 -18.94 -1.71 0.32
N ALA A 223 -18.73 -2.38 1.45
CA ALA A 223 -19.16 -1.89 2.76
C ALA A 223 -18.56 -0.51 3.06
N ARG A 224 -17.26 -0.31 2.83
CA ARG A 224 -16.60 0.98 3.06
C ARG A 224 -17.14 2.10 2.17
N LEU A 225 -17.47 1.82 0.91
CA LEU A 225 -18.10 2.80 0.03
C LEU A 225 -19.52 3.14 0.46
N VAL A 226 -20.33 2.13 0.78
CA VAL A 226 -21.69 2.32 1.30
C VAL A 226 -21.65 3.19 2.55
N ASP A 227 -20.75 2.88 3.49
CA ASP A 227 -20.54 3.66 4.72
C ASP A 227 -20.18 5.12 4.44
N ALA A 228 -19.25 5.34 3.51
CA ALA A 228 -18.78 6.67 3.15
C ALA A 228 -19.89 7.53 2.50
N TYR A 229 -20.70 6.95 1.61
CA TYR A 229 -21.82 7.67 1.00
C TYR A 229 -22.99 7.85 1.96
N PHE A 230 -23.34 6.80 2.71
CA PHE A 230 -24.45 6.82 3.65
C PHE A 230 -24.25 7.82 4.78
N SER A 231 -23.03 7.91 5.34
CA SER A 231 -22.70 8.90 6.37
C SER A 231 -22.81 10.35 5.89
N LYS A 232 -22.56 10.58 4.59
CA LYS A 232 -22.79 11.88 3.93
C LYS A 232 -24.25 12.10 3.49
N LYS A 233 -25.15 11.15 3.77
CA LYS A 233 -26.54 11.11 3.27
C LYS A 233 -26.64 11.17 1.75
N ASP A 234 -25.59 10.75 1.06
CA ASP A 234 -25.58 10.62 -0.39
C ASP A 234 -26.23 9.29 -0.79
N TYR A 235 -27.54 9.20 -0.57
CA TYR A 235 -28.34 8.02 -0.90
C TYR A 235 -28.34 7.74 -2.41
N ALA A 236 -28.11 8.78 -3.24
CA ALA A 236 -27.96 8.64 -4.68
C ALA A 236 -26.77 7.74 -5.03
N ALA A 237 -25.61 8.03 -4.44
CA ALA A 237 -24.39 7.28 -4.68
C ALA A 237 -24.49 5.84 -4.15
N VAL A 238 -25.14 5.62 -3.01
CA VAL A 238 -25.39 4.25 -2.50
C VAL A 238 -26.25 3.44 -3.48
N VAL A 239 -27.35 4.01 -3.98
CA VAL A 239 -28.23 3.32 -4.94
C VAL A 239 -27.51 3.07 -6.27
N SER A 240 -26.69 4.03 -6.73
CA SER A 240 -25.87 3.84 -7.92
C SER A 240 -24.86 2.71 -7.74
N LEU A 241 -24.17 2.66 -6.60
CA LEU A 241 -23.23 1.60 -6.27
C LEU A 241 -23.90 0.22 -6.21
N TYR A 242 -25.07 0.14 -5.57
CA TYR A 242 -25.86 -1.09 -5.52
C TYR A 242 -26.31 -1.54 -6.91
N SER A 243 -26.67 -0.60 -7.79
CA SER A 243 -27.10 -0.92 -9.15
C SER A 243 -25.95 -1.43 -10.03
N ASP A 244 -24.73 -0.95 -9.78
CA ASP A 244 -23.51 -1.33 -10.52
C ASP A 244 -22.90 -2.66 -10.03
N ALA A 245 -22.73 -2.79 -8.71
CA ALA A 245 -21.99 -3.90 -8.11
C ALA A 245 -22.86 -4.92 -7.35
N GLY A 246 -24.17 -4.66 -7.23
CA GLY A 246 -25.09 -5.52 -6.49
C GLY A 246 -24.68 -5.74 -5.02
N VAL A 247 -25.13 -6.87 -4.49
CA VAL A 247 -24.71 -7.44 -3.20
C VAL A 247 -24.36 -8.91 -3.41
N THR A 248 -23.57 -9.47 -2.50
CA THR A 248 -23.22 -10.90 -2.49
C THR A 248 -23.85 -11.58 -1.27
N GLU A 249 -23.70 -12.90 -1.17
CA GLU A 249 -24.00 -13.62 0.06
C GLU A 249 -23.13 -13.16 1.25
N GLY A 250 -21.93 -12.64 0.98
CA GLY A 250 -20.99 -12.14 1.99
C GLY A 250 -21.26 -10.71 2.46
N THR A 251 -22.15 -9.95 1.81
CA THR A 251 -22.45 -8.57 2.19
C THR A 251 -23.05 -8.51 3.59
N ASP A 252 -22.40 -7.81 4.53
CA ASP A 252 -22.88 -7.76 5.89
C ASP A 252 -24.22 -7.02 6.01
N SER A 253 -24.92 -7.32 7.09
CA SER A 253 -26.29 -6.87 7.35
C SER A 253 -26.38 -5.37 7.59
N GLY A 254 -25.34 -4.76 8.16
CA GLY A 254 -25.23 -3.32 8.29
C GLY A 254 -25.18 -2.65 6.93
N THR A 255 -24.38 -3.18 6.01
CA THR A 255 -24.30 -2.72 4.61
C THR A 255 -25.64 -2.91 3.88
N LEU A 256 -26.29 -4.07 4.00
CA LEU A 256 -27.61 -4.33 3.42
C LEU A 256 -28.67 -3.34 3.91
N LEU A 257 -28.70 -3.06 5.22
CA LEU A 257 -29.62 -2.08 5.80
C LEU A 257 -29.39 -0.67 5.26
N ARG A 258 -28.12 -0.26 5.12
CA ARG A 258 -27.78 1.06 4.54
C ARG A 258 -28.17 1.16 3.07
N ILE A 259 -28.00 0.10 2.29
CA ILE A 259 -28.47 0.02 0.91
C ILE A 259 -29.99 0.13 0.85
N ALA A 260 -30.71 -0.69 1.62
CA ALA A 260 -32.18 -0.68 1.65
C ALA A 260 -32.74 0.67 2.11
N THR A 261 -32.15 1.26 3.14
CA THR A 261 -32.54 2.60 3.64
C THR A 261 -32.30 3.65 2.56
N SER A 262 -31.20 3.54 1.80
CA SER A 262 -30.92 4.46 0.70
C SER A 262 -31.92 4.31 -0.44
N LEU A 263 -32.36 3.09 -0.76
CA LEU A 263 -33.41 2.83 -1.75
C LEU A 263 -34.75 3.45 -1.31
N GLU A 264 -35.16 3.26 -0.06
CA GLU A 264 -36.37 3.87 0.51
C GLU A 264 -36.30 5.40 0.45
N LYS A 265 -35.21 6.00 0.91
CA LYS A 265 -34.98 7.46 0.87
C LYS A 265 -34.99 8.04 -0.55
N ARG A 266 -34.78 7.19 -1.57
CA ARG A 266 -34.83 7.54 -2.99
C ARG A 266 -36.19 7.22 -3.65
N GLY A 267 -37.17 6.76 -2.88
CA GLY A 267 -38.54 6.47 -3.33
C GLY A 267 -38.74 5.03 -3.84
N SER A 268 -37.72 4.18 -3.75
CA SER A 268 -37.76 2.79 -4.22
C SER A 268 -38.00 1.80 -3.06
N THR A 269 -39.00 2.05 -2.21
CA THR A 269 -39.35 1.16 -1.08
C THR A 269 -39.58 -0.31 -1.51
N PRO A 270 -40.19 -0.63 -2.67
CA PRO A 270 -40.29 -2.02 -3.14
C PRO A 270 -38.92 -2.70 -3.37
N GLN A 271 -37.91 -1.96 -3.85
CA GLN A 271 -36.55 -2.50 -4.00
C GLN A 271 -35.88 -2.68 -2.64
N ALA A 272 -36.09 -1.76 -1.69
CA ALA A 272 -35.60 -1.90 -0.32
C ALA A 272 -36.11 -3.18 0.35
N ILE A 273 -37.41 -3.48 0.19
CA ILE A 273 -38.04 -4.73 0.63
C ILE A 273 -37.34 -5.93 0.00
N SER A 274 -37.18 -5.93 -1.33
CA SER A 274 -36.58 -7.05 -2.06
C SER A 274 -35.14 -7.35 -1.61
N VAL A 275 -34.32 -6.32 -1.36
CA VAL A 275 -32.94 -6.49 -0.88
C VAL A 275 -32.90 -7.26 0.45
N ILE A 276 -33.75 -6.87 1.41
CA ILE A 276 -33.77 -7.50 2.72
C ILE A 276 -34.42 -8.89 2.67
N GLU A 277 -35.51 -9.07 1.91
CA GLU A 277 -36.15 -10.38 1.75
C GLU A 277 -35.21 -11.42 1.12
N ASN A 278 -34.38 -11.03 0.16
CA ASN A 278 -33.40 -11.92 -0.45
C ASN A 278 -32.24 -12.28 0.49
N ALA A 279 -31.92 -11.43 1.47
CA ALA A 279 -30.83 -11.64 2.42
C ALA A 279 -31.24 -12.47 3.66
N LEU A 280 -32.52 -12.44 4.03
CA LEU A 280 -33.04 -13.11 5.23
C LEU A 280 -32.88 -14.65 5.26
N PRO A 281 -33.00 -15.40 4.14
CA PRO A 281 -32.86 -16.86 4.17
C PRO A 281 -31.51 -17.35 4.70
N SER A 282 -30.42 -16.62 4.42
CA SER A 282 -29.08 -16.94 4.94
C SER A 282 -28.78 -16.28 6.29
N ARG A 283 -29.68 -15.42 6.79
CA ARG A 283 -29.53 -14.64 8.02
C ARG A 283 -30.81 -14.69 8.88
N PRO A 284 -31.33 -15.89 9.21
CA PRO A 284 -32.67 -16.02 9.77
C PRO A 284 -32.81 -15.44 11.18
N GLU A 285 -31.72 -15.24 11.92
CA GLU A 285 -31.70 -14.77 13.32
C GLU A 285 -31.41 -13.27 13.46
N GLU A 286 -31.32 -12.53 12.36
CA GLU A 286 -30.93 -11.12 12.44
C GLU A 286 -32.13 -10.19 12.67
N GLY A 287 -32.43 -9.96 13.95
CA GLY A 287 -33.50 -9.06 14.39
C GLY A 287 -33.57 -7.71 13.66
N PRO A 288 -32.45 -6.98 13.46
CA PRO A 288 -32.46 -5.69 12.77
C PRO A 288 -33.00 -5.74 11.33
N LEU A 289 -32.76 -6.83 10.59
CA LEU A 289 -33.27 -7.00 9.22
C LEU A 289 -34.79 -7.11 9.21
N TYR A 290 -35.37 -7.88 10.14
CA TYR A 290 -36.83 -8.01 10.27
C TYR A 290 -37.50 -6.69 10.66
N LEU A 291 -36.89 -5.92 11.57
CA LEU A 291 -37.43 -4.63 11.98
C LEU A 291 -37.40 -3.61 10.83
N ALA A 292 -36.32 -3.56 10.06
CA ALA A 292 -36.26 -2.71 8.87
C ALA A 292 -37.29 -3.13 7.82
N LEU A 293 -37.43 -4.43 7.57
CA LEU A 293 -38.43 -4.95 6.63
C LEU A 293 -39.86 -4.63 7.08
N ALA A 294 -40.15 -4.74 8.39
CA ALA A 294 -41.43 -4.34 8.95
C ALA A 294 -41.73 -2.86 8.71
N GLN A 295 -40.74 -1.98 8.92
CA GLN A 295 -40.86 -0.55 8.66
C GLN A 295 -41.21 -0.27 7.20
N TYR A 296 -40.52 -0.90 6.25
CA TYR A 296 -40.83 -0.74 4.82
C TYR A 296 -42.23 -1.27 4.47
N TYR A 297 -42.70 -2.34 5.13
CA TYR A 297 -44.06 -2.83 4.93
C TYR A 297 -45.15 -1.91 5.48
N ILE A 298 -44.88 -1.15 6.55
CA ILE A 298 -45.78 -0.10 7.03
C ILE A 298 -45.92 0.99 5.96
N GLU A 299 -44.80 1.42 5.36
CA GLU A 299 -44.77 2.48 4.36
C GLU A 299 -45.55 2.12 3.09
N VAL A 300 -45.55 0.85 2.68
CA VAL A 300 -46.36 0.37 1.55
C VAL A 300 -47.78 -0.07 1.95
N GLY A 301 -48.21 0.17 3.20
CA GLY A 301 -49.57 -0.06 3.68
C GLY A 301 -49.91 -1.50 4.08
N ASN A 302 -48.92 -2.40 4.16
CA ASN A 302 -49.13 -3.79 4.58
C ASN A 302 -48.92 -3.98 6.08
N ALA A 303 -49.85 -3.43 6.88
CA ALA A 303 -49.78 -3.46 8.33
C ALA A 303 -49.74 -4.88 8.93
N ARG A 304 -50.38 -5.85 8.27
CA ARG A 304 -50.39 -7.25 8.72
C ARG A 304 -48.98 -7.85 8.65
N LYS A 305 -48.33 -7.78 7.48
CA LYS A 305 -46.98 -8.32 7.30
C LYS A 305 -45.97 -7.58 8.18
N ALA A 306 -46.14 -6.27 8.35
CA ALA A 306 -45.32 -5.49 9.27
C ALA A 306 -45.41 -5.96 10.73
N ALA A 307 -46.62 -6.27 11.23
CA ALA A 307 -46.81 -6.75 12.61
C ALA A 307 -46.13 -8.10 12.83
N GLU A 308 -46.30 -9.04 11.89
CA GLU A 308 -45.66 -10.37 11.91
C GLU A 308 -44.13 -10.24 11.95
N LEU A 309 -43.56 -9.40 11.07
CA LEU A 309 -42.11 -9.16 11.01
C LEU A 309 -41.58 -8.43 12.25
N THR A 310 -42.33 -7.49 12.81
CA THR A 310 -41.96 -6.78 14.04
C THR A 310 -41.85 -7.75 15.22
N GLN A 311 -42.83 -8.65 15.36
CA GLN A 311 -42.81 -9.66 16.41
C GLN A 311 -41.59 -10.59 16.26
N LYS A 312 -41.32 -11.03 15.04
CA LYS A 312 -40.17 -11.89 14.72
C LYS A 312 -38.82 -11.19 14.96
N GLY A 313 -38.69 -9.92 14.57
CA GLY A 313 -37.48 -9.13 14.83
C GLY A 313 -37.19 -8.96 16.31
N LYS A 314 -38.23 -8.65 17.11
CA LYS A 314 -38.11 -8.51 18.57
C LYS A 314 -37.73 -9.81 19.26
N SER A 315 -38.26 -10.97 18.81
CA SER A 315 -37.90 -12.25 19.43
C SER A 315 -36.41 -12.57 19.28
N PHE A 316 -35.79 -12.23 18.14
CA PHE A 316 -34.35 -12.46 17.96
C PHE A 316 -33.50 -11.51 18.81
N LEU A 317 -33.87 -10.23 18.94
CA LEU A 317 -33.15 -9.28 19.81
C LEU A 317 -33.24 -9.66 21.31
N ALA A 318 -34.40 -10.15 21.75
CA ALA A 318 -34.58 -10.62 23.13
C ALA A 318 -33.74 -11.86 23.43
N THR A 319 -33.54 -12.73 22.43
CA THR A 319 -32.74 -13.95 22.57
C THR A 319 -31.24 -13.64 22.60
N ASP A 320 -30.80 -12.66 21.81
CA ASP A 320 -29.40 -12.20 21.78
C ASP A 320 -28.99 -11.53 23.10
N SER A 321 -29.89 -10.74 23.68
CA SER A 321 -29.69 -10.08 24.98
C SER A 321 -29.58 -11.05 26.18
N MET A 322 -29.96 -12.32 26.01
CA MET A 322 -29.84 -13.36 27.04
C MET A 322 -28.56 -14.23 26.89
N LYS A 323 -27.79 -14.05 25.81
CA LYS A 323 -26.56 -14.81 25.52
C LYS A 323 -25.27 -14.05 25.87
N HIS A 324 -25.37 -12.79 26.26
CA HIS A 324 -24.27 -11.93 26.71
C HIS A 324 -24.42 -11.59 28.21
#